data_AF-A0A1R1PNB3-F1
#
_entry.id   AF-A0A1R1PNB3-F1
#
_cell.length_a   1.000
_cell.length_b   1.000
_cell.length_c   1.000
_cell.angle_alpha   90.00
_cell.angle_beta   90.00
_cell.angle_gamma   90.00
#
_symmetry.space_group_name_H-M   'P 1'
#
loop_
_entity.id
_entity.type
_entity.pdbx_description
1 polymer ?
#
loop_
_entity_poly.entity_id
_entity_poly.type
_entity_poly.pdbx_seq_one_letter_code
_entity_poly.pdbx_strand_id
1 'polypeptide(L)'
;MLLGTKIEGYDIQEIQNLSSKLTSAAQRQPTRQPVSPAILSSPPELGREALNTKLKALVNEAAVMTFIKGTPNMPRCKFSRRLVDILNENNIIFGYFDILSDEQVRQGLKEFSNWPTYPQLYIKGELVGGIDIVQEMVDNEELLECVPSESIRA
;
A
#
# COMPACT_ATOMS: atom_id res chain seq x y z
N MET A 1 -50.71 -21.67 -10.05
CA MET A 1 -50.59 -22.24 -8.70
C MET A 1 -49.51 -23.31 -8.73
N LEU A 2 -48.71 -23.37 -7.66
CA LEU A 2 -47.60 -24.28 -7.36
C LEU A 2 -46.30 -24.13 -8.17
N LEU A 3 -45.27 -23.62 -7.49
CA LEU A 3 -43.93 -24.22 -7.48
C LEU A 3 -43.20 -23.76 -6.21
N GLY A 4 -43.11 -24.67 -5.23
CA GLY A 4 -42.28 -24.49 -4.05
C GLY A 4 -40.81 -24.68 -4.44
N THR A 5 -39.99 -23.65 -4.23
CA THR A 5 -38.54 -23.73 -4.41
C THR A 5 -37.91 -24.26 -3.13
N LYS A 6 -37.61 -25.56 -3.14
CA LYS A 6 -36.77 -26.20 -2.13
C LYS A 6 -35.32 -26.01 -2.55
N ILE A 7 -34.53 -25.33 -1.71
CA ILE A 7 -33.07 -25.30 -1.79
C ILE A 7 -32.55 -25.97 -0.52
N GLU A 8 -31.43 -26.68 -0.65
CA GLU A 8 -30.86 -27.64 0.28
C GLU A 8 -30.92 -27.25 1.77
N GLY A 9 -31.44 -28.17 2.59
CA GLY A 9 -30.98 -28.38 3.98
C GLY A 9 -31.41 -27.41 5.09
N TYR A 10 -32.10 -26.30 4.82
CA TYR A 10 -32.54 -25.37 5.87
C TYR A 10 -34.05 -25.08 5.82
N ASP A 11 -34.71 -25.23 6.97
CA ASP A 11 -36.12 -24.90 7.17
C ASP A 11 -36.29 -23.39 7.37
N ILE A 12 -37.10 -22.75 6.53
CA ILE A 12 -37.26 -21.28 6.48
C ILE A 12 -37.98 -20.74 7.74
N GLN A 13 -38.71 -21.57 8.49
CA GLN A 13 -39.42 -21.16 9.70
C GLN A 13 -38.48 -21.03 10.91
N GLU A 14 -37.33 -21.69 10.90
CA GLU A 14 -36.38 -21.66 12.02
C GLU A 14 -35.58 -20.34 12.06
N ILE A 15 -35.28 -19.75 10.88
CA ILE A 15 -34.48 -18.51 10.76
C ILE A 15 -35.24 -17.27 11.27
N GLN A 16 -36.58 -17.24 11.15
CA GLN A 16 -37.37 -16.10 11.63
C GLN A 16 -37.49 -16.02 13.15
N ASN A 17 -37.40 -17.17 13.86
CA ASN A 17 -37.53 -17.23 15.32
C ASN A 17 -36.24 -16.95 16.09
N LEU A 18 -35.08 -16.89 15.43
CA LEU A 18 -33.79 -16.58 16.07
C LEU A 18 -33.51 -15.07 16.17
N SER A 19 -34.14 -14.24 15.33
CA SER A 19 -33.99 -12.78 15.32
C SER A 19 -34.64 -12.10 16.54
N SER A 20 -35.73 -12.69 17.09
CA SER A 20 -36.51 -12.09 18.17
C SER A 20 -35.91 -12.28 19.58
N LYS A 21 -34.89 -13.14 19.75
CA LYS A 21 -34.31 -13.48 21.05
C LYS A 21 -33.08 -12.64 21.45
N LEU A 22 -32.57 -11.77 20.58
CA LEU A 22 -31.36 -10.97 20.88
C LEU A 22 -31.64 -9.50 21.22
N THR A 23 -32.91 -9.05 21.25
CA THR A 23 -33.21 -7.61 21.24
C THR A 23 -33.66 -6.99 22.57
N SER A 24 -33.67 -7.71 23.70
CA SER A 24 -34.19 -7.11 24.95
C SER A 24 -33.43 -7.53 26.21
N ALA A 25 -32.35 -6.80 26.52
CA ALA A 25 -31.89 -6.62 27.89
C ALA A 25 -30.98 -5.39 28.02
N ALA A 26 -31.56 -4.19 28.11
CA ALA A 26 -31.05 -3.09 28.96
C ALA A 26 -31.93 -1.83 28.82
N GLN A 27 -33.05 -1.78 29.53
CA GLN A 27 -33.69 -0.52 29.89
C GLN A 27 -33.16 -0.05 31.25
N ARG A 28 -32.42 1.07 31.26
CA ARG A 28 -32.35 2.03 32.39
C ARG A 28 -32.20 3.44 31.83
N GLN A 29 -33.19 4.29 32.08
CA GLN A 29 -33.12 5.77 32.06
C GLN A 29 -33.22 6.24 33.53
N PRO A 30 -33.02 7.52 33.92
CA PRO A 30 -32.53 8.71 33.19
C PRO A 30 -31.48 9.55 33.99
N THR A 31 -30.70 10.40 33.33
CA THR A 31 -30.26 11.71 33.90
C THR A 31 -29.72 12.57 32.76
N ARG A 32 -30.29 13.78 32.63
CA ARG A 32 -29.84 14.80 31.67
C ARG A 32 -28.53 15.41 32.16
N GLN A 33 -27.48 15.34 31.35
CA GLN A 33 -26.35 16.29 31.37
C GLN A 33 -25.89 16.55 29.92
N PRO A 34 -25.61 17.79 29.51
CA PRO A 34 -25.00 18.06 28.22
C PRO A 34 -23.49 17.88 28.37
N VAL A 35 -22.96 16.76 27.91
CA VAL A 35 -21.52 16.58 27.73
C VAL A 35 -21.25 16.30 26.27
N SER A 36 -20.82 17.32 25.54
CA SER A 36 -20.03 17.09 24.31
C SER A 36 -18.75 16.36 24.72
N PRO A 37 -18.34 15.32 23.99
CA PRO A 37 -17.09 15.52 23.27
C PRO A 37 -17.03 14.80 21.91
N ALA A 38 -16.23 15.41 21.03
CA ALA A 38 -15.73 14.86 19.79
C ALA A 38 -14.82 13.63 20.01
N ILE A 39 -14.58 12.91 18.91
CA ILE A 39 -13.60 11.83 18.69
C ILE A 39 -14.06 10.43 19.11
N LEU A 40 -14.84 9.81 18.22
CA LEU A 40 -14.89 8.36 18.05
C LEU A 40 -14.28 8.04 16.69
N SER A 41 -12.96 8.01 16.59
CA SER A 41 -12.28 7.40 15.43
C SER A 41 -12.10 5.91 15.71
N SER A 42 -12.51 5.09 14.74
CA SER A 42 -12.61 3.64 14.84
C SER A 42 -11.23 2.93 14.73
N PRO A 43 -11.11 1.69 15.23
CA PRO A 43 -9.86 0.89 15.22
C PRO A 43 -9.13 0.69 13.86
N PRO A 44 -9.80 0.66 12.68
CA PRO A 44 -9.11 0.45 11.39
C PRO A 44 -8.27 1.65 10.94
N GLU A 45 -8.63 2.87 11.34
CA GLU A 45 -7.99 4.11 10.88
C GLU A 45 -6.56 4.23 11.40
N LEU A 46 -6.32 3.84 12.65
CA LEU A 46 -5.02 3.92 13.30
C LEU A 46 -3.97 3.03 12.61
N GLY A 47 -4.37 1.84 12.15
CA GLY A 47 -3.47 0.93 11.45
C GLY A 47 -3.03 1.45 10.07
N ARG A 48 -3.96 2.05 9.33
CA ARG A 48 -3.68 2.63 8.01
C ARG A 48 -2.80 3.87 8.11
N GLU A 49 -3.05 4.73 9.09
CA GLU A 49 -2.22 5.91 9.32
C GLU A 49 -0.79 5.52 9.68
N ALA A 50 -0.61 4.58 10.61
CA ALA A 50 0.71 4.06 10.98
C ALA A 50 1.45 3.43 9.78
N LEU A 51 0.75 2.68 8.91
CA LEU A 51 1.33 2.16 7.69
C LEU A 51 1.77 3.28 6.76
N ASN A 52 0.92 4.28 6.50
CA ASN A 52 1.28 5.42 5.65
C ASN A 52 2.49 6.19 6.19
N THR A 53 2.61 6.37 7.50
CA THR A 53 3.82 6.95 8.11
C THR A 53 5.06 6.10 7.83
N LYS A 54 4.97 4.78 7.98
CA LYS A 54 6.05 3.85 7.65
C LYS A 54 6.44 3.94 6.16
N LEU A 55 5.46 3.95 5.25
CA LEU A 55 5.70 4.06 3.82
C LEU A 55 6.38 5.38 3.45
N LYS A 56 5.89 6.49 4.03
CA LYS A 56 6.48 7.81 3.83
C LYS A 56 7.93 7.85 4.32
N ALA A 57 8.23 7.22 5.45
CA ALA A 57 9.61 7.11 5.93
C ALA A 57 10.47 6.27 4.96
N LEU A 58 9.96 5.13 4.49
CA LEU A 58 10.68 4.23 3.57
C LEU A 58 11.03 4.91 2.23
N VAL A 59 10.09 5.61 1.60
CA VAL A 59 10.36 6.29 0.31
C VAL A 59 11.36 7.45 0.45
N ASN A 60 11.57 7.94 1.68
CA ASN A 60 12.52 9.00 2.02
C ASN A 60 13.81 8.49 2.69
N GLU A 61 13.99 7.18 2.83
CA GLU A 61 15.17 6.59 3.50
C GLU A 61 16.47 6.87 2.72
N ALA A 62 16.37 7.00 1.39
CA ALA A 62 17.44 7.43 0.51
C ALA A 62 16.92 8.47 -0.48
N ALA A 63 17.81 9.34 -0.96
CA ALA A 63 17.44 10.38 -1.93
C ALA A 63 17.01 9.78 -3.28
N VAL A 64 17.55 8.63 -3.66
CA VAL A 64 17.07 7.77 -4.74
C VAL A 64 16.73 6.43 -4.12
N MET A 65 15.45 6.05 -4.13
CA MET A 65 14.96 4.84 -3.46
C MET A 65 14.21 3.94 -4.45
N THR A 66 14.53 2.65 -4.45
CA THR A 66 13.93 1.67 -5.37
C THR A 66 13.18 0.58 -4.63
N PHE A 67 12.02 0.21 -5.16
CA PHE A 67 11.22 -0.90 -4.64
C PHE A 67 11.18 -2.00 -5.69
N ILE A 68 11.86 -3.10 -5.40
CA ILE A 68 12.17 -4.15 -6.38
C ILE A 68 11.81 -5.54 -5.84
N LYS A 69 11.74 -6.53 -6.73
CA LYS A 69 11.60 -7.95 -6.37
C LYS A 69 13.00 -8.56 -6.20
N GLY A 70 13.38 -8.88 -4.97
CA GLY A 70 14.73 -9.33 -4.61
C GLY A 70 15.64 -8.16 -4.20
N THR A 71 16.94 -8.30 -4.39
CA THR A 71 17.94 -7.27 -4.06
C THR A 71 18.72 -6.82 -5.30
N PRO A 72 19.45 -5.70 -5.27
CA PRO A 72 20.26 -5.27 -6.42
C PRO A 72 21.30 -6.32 -6.85
N ASN A 73 21.87 -7.04 -5.90
CA ASN A 73 22.82 -8.12 -6.14
C ASN A 73 22.14 -9.41 -6.60
N MET A 74 20.90 -9.66 -6.16
CA MET A 74 20.12 -10.86 -6.49
C MET A 74 18.66 -10.52 -6.88
N PRO A 75 18.45 -9.89 -8.05
CA PRO A 75 17.11 -9.52 -8.50
C PRO A 75 16.34 -10.77 -8.93
N ARG A 76 15.07 -10.85 -8.54
CA ARG A 76 14.18 -12.01 -8.78
C ARG A 76 13.18 -11.79 -9.92
N CYS A 77 13.30 -10.68 -10.64
CA CYS A 77 12.44 -10.34 -11.77
C CYS A 77 13.23 -9.57 -12.82
N LYS A 78 13.00 -9.87 -14.11
CA LYS A 78 13.69 -9.20 -15.23
C LYS A 78 13.53 -7.67 -15.22
N PHE A 79 12.35 -7.17 -14.83
CA PHE A 79 12.09 -5.72 -14.75
C PHE A 79 12.87 -5.06 -13.60
N SER A 80 12.94 -5.73 -12.45
CA SER A 80 13.78 -5.30 -11.34
C SER A 80 15.27 -5.32 -11.70
N ARG A 81 15.72 -6.36 -12.42
CA ARG A 81 17.09 -6.42 -12.92
C ARG A 81 17.39 -5.24 -13.84
N ARG A 82 16.52 -4.96 -14.81
CA ARG A 82 16.71 -3.85 -15.76
C ARG A 82 16.77 -2.49 -15.07
N LEU A 83 15.92 -2.22 -14.07
CA LEU A 83 16.00 -0.97 -13.31
C LEU A 83 17.35 -0.82 -12.60
N VAL A 84 17.81 -1.88 -11.93
CA VAL A 84 19.10 -1.89 -11.25
C VAL A 84 20.26 -1.67 -12.23
N ASP A 85 20.21 -2.30 -13.41
CA ASP A 85 21.22 -2.12 -14.45
C ASP A 85 21.27 -0.66 -14.92
N ILE A 86 20.12 -0.05 -15.23
CA ILE A 86 20.03 1.37 -15.65
C ILE A 86 20.65 2.30 -14.60
N LEU A 87 20.29 2.13 -13.33
CA LEU A 87 20.82 3.00 -12.27
C LEU A 87 22.34 2.84 -12.10
N ASN A 88 22.85 1.62 -12.21
CA ASN A 88 24.29 1.36 -12.15
C ASN A 88 25.05 1.90 -13.37
N GLU A 89 24.49 1.73 -14.57
CA GLU A 89 25.05 2.25 -15.83
C GLU A 89 25.16 3.78 -15.81
N ASN A 90 24.21 4.45 -15.15
CA ASN A 90 24.20 5.91 -14.95
C ASN A 90 24.96 6.36 -13.69
N ASN A 91 25.70 5.46 -13.02
CA ASN A 91 26.48 5.75 -11.81
C ASN A 91 25.65 6.32 -10.64
N ILE A 92 24.35 6.01 -10.58
CA ILE A 92 23.45 6.48 -9.54
C ILE A 92 23.60 5.61 -8.29
N ILE A 93 23.79 6.25 -7.14
CA ILE A 93 23.73 5.65 -5.80
C ILE A 93 22.26 5.63 -5.38
N PHE A 94 21.76 4.47 -5.01
CA PHE A 94 20.36 4.30 -4.61
C PHE A 94 20.22 3.36 -3.42
N GLY A 95 19.20 3.63 -2.61
CA GLY A 95 18.66 2.68 -1.64
C GLY A 95 17.71 1.69 -2.31
N TYR A 96 17.45 0.56 -1.65
CA TYR A 96 16.50 -0.42 -2.15
C TYR A 96 15.68 -1.03 -1.01
N PHE A 97 14.48 -1.48 -1.36
CA PHE A 97 13.64 -2.32 -0.52
C PHE A 97 13.13 -3.52 -1.32
N ASP A 98 13.26 -4.73 -0.75
CA ASP A 98 12.71 -5.95 -1.35
C ASP A 98 11.22 -6.06 -1.01
N ILE A 99 10.35 -5.80 -1.97
CA ILE A 99 8.89 -5.87 -1.77
C ILE A 99 8.39 -7.29 -1.51
N LEU A 100 9.21 -8.32 -1.72
CA LEU A 100 8.86 -9.70 -1.39
C LEU A 100 9.03 -10.01 0.10
N SER A 101 9.74 -9.18 0.87
CA SER A 101 9.95 -9.43 2.30
C SER A 101 8.82 -8.92 3.19
N ASP A 102 7.99 -7.99 2.72
CA ASP A 102 6.88 -7.41 3.49
C ASP A 102 5.66 -7.15 2.58
N GLU A 103 4.65 -8.02 2.68
CA GLU A 103 3.43 -7.93 1.87
C GLU A 103 2.58 -6.70 2.22
N GLN A 104 2.63 -6.20 3.46
CA GLN A 104 1.91 -4.98 3.85
C GLN A 104 2.53 -3.77 3.18
N VAL A 105 3.85 -3.66 3.18
CA VAL A 105 4.56 -2.59 2.44
C VAL A 105 4.28 -2.71 0.94
N ARG A 106 4.31 -3.93 0.40
CA ARG A 106 4.06 -4.18 -1.03
C ARG A 106 2.68 -3.72 -1.50
N GLN A 107 1.62 -4.03 -0.75
CA GLN A 107 0.27 -3.60 -1.12
C GLN A 107 0.08 -2.12 -0.79
N GLY A 108 0.53 -1.69 0.39
CA GLY A 108 0.44 -0.31 0.84
C GLY A 108 1.10 0.68 -0.12
N LEU A 109 2.28 0.36 -0.68
CA LEU A 109 2.95 1.22 -1.66
C LEU A 109 2.16 1.42 -2.94
N LYS A 110 1.43 0.41 -3.42
CA LYS A 110 0.60 0.57 -4.62
C LYS A 110 -0.52 1.57 -4.40
N GLU A 111 -1.13 1.52 -3.21
CA GLU A 111 -2.18 2.45 -2.81
C GLU A 111 -1.61 3.85 -2.53
N PHE A 112 -0.51 3.93 -1.77
CA PHE A 112 0.18 5.17 -1.40
C PHE A 112 0.60 5.99 -2.62
N SER A 113 1.11 5.32 -3.65
CA SER A 113 1.63 5.96 -4.86
C SER A 113 0.66 5.98 -6.03
N ASN A 114 -0.51 5.36 -5.85
CA ASN A 114 -1.47 5.09 -6.92
C ASN A 114 -0.82 4.41 -8.15
N TRP A 115 0.13 3.48 -7.89
CA TRP A 115 0.91 2.81 -8.93
C TRP A 115 0.78 1.28 -8.84
N PRO A 116 0.30 0.59 -9.90
CA PRO A 116 -0.12 -0.80 -9.78
C PRO A 116 1.02 -1.84 -9.82
N THR A 117 2.23 -1.46 -10.28
CA THR A 117 3.28 -2.41 -10.66
C THR A 117 4.61 -2.18 -9.94
N TYR A 118 5.53 -3.12 -10.11
CA TYR A 118 6.93 -3.05 -9.65
C TYR A 118 7.86 -3.45 -10.80
N PRO A 119 9.07 -2.87 -10.87
CA PRO A 119 9.68 -2.01 -9.85
C PRO A 119 9.14 -0.58 -9.81
N GLN A 120 9.37 0.14 -8.71
CA GLN A 120 9.06 1.57 -8.56
C GLN A 120 10.33 2.34 -8.17
N LEU A 121 10.55 3.50 -8.78
CA LEU A 121 11.64 4.43 -8.45
C LEU A 121 11.07 5.69 -7.80
N TYR A 122 11.65 6.08 -6.67
CA TYR A 122 11.38 7.34 -5.99
C TYR A 122 12.64 8.19 -5.96
N ILE A 123 12.47 9.49 -6.16
CA ILE A 123 13.53 10.48 -6.00
C ILE A 123 13.02 11.55 -5.04
N LYS A 124 13.76 11.81 -3.97
CA LYS A 124 13.43 12.77 -2.90
C LYS A 124 12.01 12.55 -2.33
N GLY A 125 11.62 11.28 -2.18
CA GLY A 125 10.30 10.88 -1.67
C GLY A 125 9.15 10.93 -2.67
N GLU A 126 9.39 11.41 -3.89
CA GLU A 126 8.38 11.51 -4.96
C GLU A 126 8.50 10.33 -5.93
N LEU A 127 7.37 9.76 -6.34
CA LEU A 127 7.35 8.68 -7.33
C LEU A 127 7.75 9.23 -8.70
N VAL A 128 8.80 8.64 -9.28
CA VAL A 128 9.19 8.87 -10.68
C VAL A 128 8.38 7.95 -11.59
N GLY A 129 8.29 6.66 -11.23
CA GLY A 129 7.51 5.69 -11.99
C GLY A 129 8.09 4.28 -11.99
N GLY A 130 7.67 3.50 -12.97
CA GLY A 130 8.20 2.16 -13.25
C GLY A 130 9.38 2.16 -14.21
N ILE A 131 9.83 0.97 -14.61
CA ILE A 131 11.00 0.80 -15.48
C ILE A 131 10.84 1.46 -16.86
N ASP A 132 9.64 1.42 -17.45
CA ASP A 132 9.42 1.96 -18.79
C ASP A 132 9.58 3.49 -18.81
N ILE A 133 9.04 4.18 -17.80
CA ILE A 133 9.22 5.63 -17.60
C ILE A 133 10.69 5.96 -17.36
N VAL A 134 11.36 5.20 -16.50
CA VAL A 134 12.78 5.43 -16.20
C VAL A 134 13.64 5.24 -17.45
N GLN A 135 13.32 4.25 -18.30
CA GLN A 135 14.02 4.05 -19.57
C GLN A 135 13.79 5.23 -20.51
N GLU A 136 12.55 5.72 -20.63
CA GLU A 136 12.24 6.91 -21.45
C GLU A 136 12.99 8.16 -20.95
N MET A 137 13.06 8.37 -19.64
CA MET A 137 13.83 9.48 -19.05
C MET A 137 15.33 9.37 -19.33
N VAL A 138 15.89 8.16 -19.45
CA VAL A 138 17.29 7.97 -19.86
C VAL A 138 17.46 8.31 -21.33
N ASP A 139 16.54 7.82 -22.17
CA ASP A 139 16.58 8.04 -23.61
C ASP A 139 16.44 9.53 -23.97
N ASN A 140 15.74 10.29 -23.13
CA ASN A 140 15.57 11.74 -23.25
C ASN A 140 16.60 12.56 -22.44
N GLU A 141 17.58 11.93 -21.79
CA GLU A 141 18.60 12.58 -20.93
C GLU A 141 18.04 13.32 -19.67
N GLU A 142 16.77 13.11 -19.33
CA GLU A 142 16.06 13.77 -18.21
C GLU A 142 16.33 13.14 -16.84
N LEU A 143 16.71 11.85 -16.80
CA LEU A 143 16.87 11.11 -15.53
C LEU A 143 17.91 11.79 -14.63
N LEU A 144 19.06 12.16 -15.18
CA LEU A 144 20.16 12.75 -14.42
C LEU A 144 19.85 14.15 -13.90
N GLU A 145 18.95 14.90 -14.57
CA GLU A 145 18.51 16.22 -14.11
C GLU A 145 17.66 16.14 -12.85
N CYS A 146 16.92 15.04 -12.69
CA CYS A 146 16.07 14.78 -11.53
C CYS A 146 16.86 14.22 -10.34
N VAL A 147 17.98 13.53 -10.60
CA VAL A 147 18.79 12.88 -9.57
C VAL A 147 19.61 13.92 -8.78
N PRO A 148 19.57 13.89 -7.43
CA PRO A 148 20.45 14.72 -6.62
C PRO A 148 21.93 14.46 -6.93
N SER A 149 22.74 15.51 -7.04
CA SER A 149 24.15 15.39 -7.43
C SER A 149 24.98 14.56 -6.45
N GLU A 150 24.63 14.56 -5.16
CA GLU A 150 25.24 13.71 -4.13
C GLU A 150 24.98 12.20 -4.35
N SER A 151 23.98 11.87 -5.18
CA SER A 151 23.63 10.49 -5.54
C SER A 151 24.26 10.05 -6.85
N ILE A 152 25.17 10.83 -7.45
CA ILE A 152 25.91 10.44 -8.66
C ILE A 152 27.36 10.14 -8.25
N ARG A 153 27.86 8.94 -8.58
CA ARG A 153 29.27 8.59 -8.34
C ARG A 153 30.15 9.38 -9.31
N ALA A 154 31.17 10.03 -8.77
CA ALA A 154 32.21 10.74 -9.51
C ALA A 154 33.21 9.79 -10.17
#